data_AF-Q9JN70-F1
#
_entry.id   AF-Q9JN70-F1
#
_cell.length_a   1.000
_cell.length_b   1.000
_cell.length_c   1.000
_cell.angle_alpha   90.00
_cell.angle_beta   90.00
_cell.angle_gamma   90.00
#
_symmetry.space_group_name_H-M   'P 1'
#
loop_
_entity.id
_entity.type
_entity.pdbx_description
1 polymer ?
#
loop_
_entity_poly.entity_id
_entity_poly.type
_entity_poly.pdbx_seq_one_letter_code
_entity_poly.pdbx_strand_id
1 'polypeptide(L)' 'LNILINAISVWNTVYLTEATKLLKEKGNLREDLLKHVSPLGWEHINFLGEYNFDASKVASLHSLRPLIQ' A
#
# COMPACT_ATOMS: atom_id res chain seq x y z
N LEU A 1 8.24 5.35 -15.88
CA LEU A 1 6.96 5.23 -15.16
C LEU A 1 6.75 3.88 -14.45
N ASN A 2 7.20 2.77 -15.05
CA ASN A 2 6.90 1.40 -14.56
C ASN A 2 7.42 1.12 -13.12
N ILE A 3 8.62 1.57 -12.75
CA ILE A 3 9.19 1.35 -11.41
C ILE A 3 8.35 2.01 -10.30
N LEU A 4 7.90 3.26 -10.51
CA LEU A 4 7.07 3.98 -9.55
C LEU A 4 5.72 3.31 -9.35
N ILE A 5 5.05 2.94 -10.45
CA ILE A 5 3.76 2.25 -10.41
C ILE A 5 3.90 0.91 -9.69
N ASN A 6 4.96 0.15 -9.96
CA ASN A 6 5.22 -1.12 -9.27
C ASN A 6 5.49 -0.91 -7.78
N ALA A 7 6.28 0.09 -7.41
CA ALA A 7 6.57 0.41 -6.01
C ALA A 7 5.28 0.77 -5.25
N ILE A 8 4.41 1.60 -5.83
CA ILE A 8 3.10 1.95 -5.26
C ILE A 8 2.21 0.71 -5.14
N SER A 9 2.18 -0.13 -6.18
CA SER A 9 1.33 -1.32 -6.19
C SER A 9 1.73 -2.32 -5.10
N VAL A 10 3.04 -2.55 -4.94
CA VAL A 10 3.58 -3.40 -3.86
C VAL A 10 3.26 -2.79 -2.50
N TRP A 11 3.51 -1.49 -2.31
CA TRP A 11 3.23 -0.81 -1.05
C TRP A 11 1.75 -0.90 -0.66
N ASN A 12 0.84 -0.56 -1.58
CA ASN A 12 -0.61 -0.63 -1.35
C ASN A 12 -1.06 -2.06 -1.02
N THR A 13 -0.55 -3.06 -1.73
CA THR A 13 -0.93 -4.47 -1.50
C THR A 13 -0.53 -4.93 -0.10
N VAL A 14 0.72 -4.65 0.32
CA VAL A 14 1.20 -5.02 1.66
C VAL A 14 0.43 -4.27 2.74
N TYR A 15 0.20 -2.97 2.56
CA TYR A 15 -0.49 -2.15 3.55
C TYR A 15 -1.97 -2.51 3.71
N LEU A 16 -2.67 -2.79 2.60
CA LEU A 16 -4.06 -3.28 2.62
C LEU A 16 -4.16 -4.65 3.29
N THR A 17 -3.15 -5.51 3.16
CA THR A 17 -3.12 -6.80 3.86
C THR A 17 -3.12 -6.63 5.37
N GLU A 18 -2.31 -5.73 5.91
CA GLU A 18 -2.33 -5.44 7.35
C GLU A 18 -3.61 -4.73 7.81
N ALA A 19 -4.15 -3.82 6.99
CA ALA A 19 -5.41 -3.15 7.30
C ALA A 19 -6.59 -4.13 7.37
N THR A 20 -6.65 -5.12 6.47
CA THR A 20 -7.70 -6.14 6.48
C THR A 20 -7.60 -7.05 7.69
N LYS A 21 -6.39 -7.47 8.10
CA LYS A 21 -6.18 -8.21 9.36
C LYS A 21 -6.73 -7.44 10.56
N LEU A 22 -6.38 -6.17 10.68
CA LEU A 22 -6.87 -5.32 11.76
C LEU A 22 -8.40 -5.17 11.76
N LEU A 23 -9.00 -4.95 10.58
CA LEU A 23 -10.46 -4.84 10.46
C LEU A 23 -11.17 -6.16 10.78
N LYS A 24 -10.54 -7.30 10.47
CA LYS A 24 -11.05 -8.63 10.81
C LYS A 24 -11.07 -8.85 12.32
N GLU A 25 -9.99 -8.47 13.01
CA GLU A 25 -9.92 -8.50 14.48
C GLU A 25 -10.99 -7.62 15.13
N LYS A 26 -11.29 -6.46 14.53
CA LYS A 26 -12.35 -5.55 14.99
C LYS A 26 -13.77 -6.01 14.61
N GLY A 27 -13.93 -7.07 13.83
CA GLY A 27 -15.24 -7.56 13.36
C GLY A 27 -15.91 -6.67 12.30
N ASN A 28 -15.19 -5.71 11.73
CA ASN A 28 -15.72 -4.73 10.77
C ASN A 28 -15.35 -5.04 9.31
N LEU A 29 -14.67 -6.17 9.06
CA LEU A 29 -14.25 -6.55 7.72
C LEU A 29 -15.41 -7.16 6.92
N ARG A 30 -15.73 -6.53 5.79
CA ARG A 30 -16.59 -7.09 4.75
C ARG A 30 -15.76 -7.81 3.69
N GLU A 31 -15.55 -9.11 3.86
CA GLU A 31 -14.72 -9.91 2.96
C GLU A 31 -15.25 -9.93 1.53
N ASP A 32 -16.57 -9.86 1.35
CA ASP A 32 -17.24 -9.80 0.04
C ASP A 32 -16.84 -8.58 -0.80
N LEU A 33 -16.45 -7.48 -0.13
CA LEU A 33 -16.05 -6.24 -0.77
C LEU A 33 -14.58 -6.20 -1.18
N LEU A 34 -13.72 -7.08 -0.64
CA LEU A 34 -12.27 -7.00 -0.86
C LEU A 34 -11.89 -7.14 -2.33
N LYS A 35 -12.62 -7.97 -3.09
CA LYS A 35 -12.42 -8.14 -4.54
C LYS A 35 -12.65 -6.88 -5.36
N HIS A 36 -13.30 -5.86 -4.78
CA HIS A 36 -13.57 -4.58 -5.42
C HIS A 36 -12.53 -3.50 -5.07
N VAL A 37 -11.58 -3.80 -4.18
CA VAL A 37 -10.51 -2.87 -3.82
C VAL A 37 -9.42 -2.94 -4.89
N SER A 38 -9.20 -1.83 -5.58
CA SER A 38 -8.07 -1.71 -6.49
C SER A 38 -6.77 -1.56 -5.69
N PRO A 39 -5.71 -2.34 -5.98
CA PRO A 39 -4.38 -2.08 -5.43
C PRO A 39 -3.78 -0.77 -5.96
N LEU A 40 -4.38 -0.24 -7.02
CA LEU A 40 -3.96 0.93 -7.77
C LEU A 40 -5.02 2.02 -7.61
N GLY A 41 -5.09 2.63 -6.42
CA GLY A 41 -5.84 3.86 -6.18
C GLY A 41 -5.04 5.10 -6.58
N TRP A 42 -4.34 5.10 -7.71
CA TRP A 42 -3.32 6.12 -8.02
C TRP A 42 -3.88 7.44 -8.58
N GLU A 43 -5.20 7.57 -8.77
CA GLU A 43 -5.81 8.81 -9.30
C GLU A 43 -5.46 10.05 -8.45
N HIS A 44 -5.08 9.87 -7.19
CA HIS A 44 -4.63 10.95 -6.29
C HIS A 44 -3.10 11.17 -6.25
N ILE A 45 -2.30 10.41 -7.01
CA ILE A 45 -0.82 10.48 -6.99
C ILE A 45 -0.32 11.19 -8.24
N ASN A 46 0.32 12.34 -8.08
CA ASN A 46 1.00 13.04 -9.17
C ASN A 46 2.42 12.46 -9.39
N PHE A 47 2.69 12.00 -10.60
CA PHE A 47 3.98 11.41 -11.00
C PHE A 47 4.99 12.42 -11.57
N LEU A 48 4.65 13.70 -11.63
CA LEU A 48 5.53 14.74 -12.16
C LEU A 48 6.61 15.10 -11.13
N GLY A 49 7.88 14.95 -11.52
CA GLY A 49 9.03 15.33 -10.71
C GLY A 49 10.24 14.42 -10.94
N GLU A 50 11.33 14.73 -10.23
CA GLU A 50 12.52 13.88 -10.16
C GLU A 50 12.50 13.05 -8.87
N TYR A 51 12.75 11.75 -9.01
CA TYR A 51 12.76 10.80 -7.89
C TYR A 51 14.14 10.16 -7.79
N ASN A 52 14.78 10.29 -6.63
CA ASN A 52 16.06 9.66 -6.33
C ASN A 52 15.85 8.55 -5.29
N PHE A 53 16.31 7.34 -5.59
CA PHE A 53 16.22 6.20 -4.69
C PHE A 53 17.61 5.83 -4.18
N ASP A 54 17.78 5.82 -2.86
CA ASP A 54 19.02 5.40 -2.22
C ASP A 54 18.95 3.90 -1.91
N ALA A 55 19.72 3.10 -2.66
CA ALA A 55 19.76 1.65 -2.49
C ALA A 55 20.39 1.21 -1.16
N SER A 56 21.03 2.12 -0.40
CA SER A 56 21.49 1.84 0.96
C SER A 56 20.39 1.98 2.01
N LYS A 57 19.26 2.63 1.67
CA LYS A 57 18.10 2.85 2.54
C LYS A 57 16.89 2.02 2.09
N VAL A 58 17.07 0.71 1.99
CA VAL A 58 15.97 -0.21 1.66
C VAL A 58 15.13 -0.48 2.91
N ALA A 59 13.87 -0.05 2.88
CA ALA A 59 12.89 -0.45 3.89
C ALA A 59 12.50 -1.92 3.68
N SER A 60 12.39 -2.68 4.77
CA SER A 60 11.85 -4.03 4.68
C SER A 60 10.33 -3.98 4.42
N LEU A 61 9.76 -5.02 3.83
CA LEU A 61 8.29 -5.13 3.68
C LEU A 61 7.54 -5.13 5.02
N HIS A 62 8.25 -5.35 6.13
CA HIS A 62 7.71 -5.34 7.49
C HIS A 62 7.86 -3.97 8.17
N SER A 63 8.57 -3.03 7.56
CA SER A 63 8.79 -1.67 8.06
C SER A 63 7.62 -0.75 7.71
N LEU A 64 6.40 -1.22 7.97
CA LEU A 64 5.18 -0.52 7.63
C LEU A 64 4.93 0.62 8.63
N ARG A 65 4.41 1.74 8.13
CA ARG A 65 3.92 2.80 9.01
C ARG A 65 2.76 2.28 9.86
N PRO A 66 2.65 2.63 11.15
CA PRO A 66 1.53 2.21 11.97
C PRO A 66 0.19 2.63 11.37
N LEU A 67 -0.81 1.75 11.44
CA LEU A 67 -2.18 2.09 11.08
C LEU A 67 -2.74 3.04 12.14
N ILE A 68 -3.21 4.21 11.73
CA ILE A 68 -3.92 5.15 12.61
C ILE A 68 -5.27 4.50 12.95
N GLN A 69 -5.55 4.30 14.24
CA GLN A 69 -6.75 3.63 14.75
C GLN A 69 -7.80 4.59 15.24
#